data_AF-A0A363TRH1-F1
#
_entry.id   AF-A0A363TRH1-F1
#
_cell.length_a   1.000
_cell.length_b   1.000
_cell.length_c   1.000
_cell.angle_alpha   90.00
_cell.angle_beta   90.00
_cell.angle_gamma   90.00
#
_symmetry.space_group_name_H-M   'P 1'
#
loop_
_entity.id
_entity.type
_entity.pdbx_description
1 polymer ?
#
loop_
_entity_poly.entity_id
_entity_poly.type
_entity_poly.pdbx_seq_one_letter_code
_entity_poly.pdbx_strand_id
1 'polypeptide(L)'
;AQFGMFFGGNRDNNSGFGIVGTLLMVILAPIAAMIVQMMISRTREYAADRGGAEICGEPMWLASALAKIDAAAHRIPNDDAERNPATAHMFIINPLSGMRMDNLFSTHPATENRIAALRAFANEIGGSGYRASPTPRAGAPRGPWGGASRPRGPWG
;
A
#
# COMPACT_ATOMS: atom_id res chain seq x y z
N ALA A 1 -6.85 -13.01 17.98
CA ALA A 1 -7.37 -13.51 19.27
C ALA A 1 -8.57 -14.41 19.01
N GLN A 2 -8.50 -15.68 19.45
CA GLN A 2 -9.46 -16.74 19.15
C GLN A 2 -10.65 -16.70 20.12
N PHE A 3 -11.32 -15.56 20.22
CA PHE A 3 -12.39 -15.32 21.21
C PHE A 3 -13.68 -16.11 20.95
N GLY A 4 -13.87 -16.65 19.74
CA GLY A 4 -15.06 -17.42 19.38
C GLY A 4 -15.15 -18.81 20.05
N MET A 5 -14.02 -19.38 20.47
CA MET A 5 -13.98 -20.73 21.07
C MET A 5 -14.40 -20.74 22.55
N PHE A 6 -14.35 -19.60 23.25
CA PHE A 6 -14.65 -19.51 24.69
C PHE A 6 -16.09 -19.10 25.01
N PHE A 7 -16.84 -18.52 24.06
CA PHE A 7 -18.20 -18.01 24.30
C PHE A 7 -19.33 -18.83 23.63
N GLY A 8 -19.01 -19.93 22.95
CA GLY A 8 -19.97 -20.70 22.14
C GLY A 8 -20.50 -22.00 22.76
N GLY A 9 -20.23 -22.28 24.03
CA GLY A 9 -20.54 -23.57 24.65
C GLY A 9 -21.70 -23.50 25.65
N ASN A 10 -22.94 -23.29 25.20
CA ASN A 10 -24.15 -23.92 25.77
C ASN A 10 -25.43 -23.44 25.04
N ARG A 11 -25.97 -24.25 24.13
CA ARG A 11 -27.43 -24.37 23.86
C ARG A 11 -27.69 -25.47 22.83
N ASP A 12 -28.04 -26.63 23.36
CA ASP A 12 -29.11 -27.50 22.88
C ASP A 12 -29.17 -27.74 21.36
N ASN A 13 -28.41 -28.75 20.93
CA ASN A 13 -28.85 -29.96 20.23
C ASN A 13 -30.13 -29.95 19.34
N ASN A 14 -30.47 -28.84 18.68
CA ASN A 14 -31.49 -28.82 17.62
C ASN A 14 -31.36 -27.59 16.70
N SER A 15 -30.24 -27.46 15.99
CA SER A 15 -30.21 -26.62 14.78
C SER A 15 -29.43 -27.37 13.70
N GLY A 16 -29.97 -27.39 12.47
CA GLY A 16 -29.50 -28.20 11.34
C GLY A 16 -28.09 -27.92 10.82
N PHE A 17 -27.27 -27.24 11.61
CA PHE A 17 -25.90 -26.88 11.30
C PHE A 17 -24.86 -27.34 12.34
N GLY A 18 -25.19 -28.17 13.35
CA GLY A 18 -24.30 -28.72 14.41
C GLY A 18 -22.76 -28.60 14.31
N ILE A 19 -22.03 -29.71 14.47
CA ILE A 19 -20.55 -29.72 14.44
C ILE A 19 -20.02 -29.28 13.05
N VAL A 20 -20.75 -29.61 11.99
CA VAL A 20 -20.37 -29.32 10.60
C VAL A 20 -20.38 -27.81 10.31
N GLY A 21 -21.39 -27.08 10.78
CA GLY A 21 -21.47 -25.63 10.64
C GLY A 21 -20.43 -24.90 11.47
N THR A 22 -20.12 -25.39 12.68
CA THR A 22 -19.01 -24.86 13.48
C THR A 22 -17.67 -25.07 12.75
N LEU A 23 -17.42 -26.27 12.19
CA LEU A 23 -16.21 -26.57 11.44
C LEU A 23 -16.08 -25.70 10.17
N LEU A 24 -17.18 -25.48 9.45
CA LEU A 24 -17.23 -24.56 8.32
C LEU A 24 -16.86 -23.14 8.75
N MET A 25 -17.42 -22.63 9.85
CA MET A 25 -17.11 -21.29 10.36
C MET A 25 -15.65 -21.13 10.80
N VAL A 26 -15.01 -22.17 11.32
CA VAL A 26 -13.58 -22.15 11.66
C VAL A 26 -12.70 -21.89 10.43
N ILE A 27 -13.11 -22.33 9.24
CA ILE A 27 -12.38 -22.10 7.98
C ILE A 27 -12.80 -20.78 7.33
N LEU A 28 -14.11 -20.50 7.28
CA LEU A 28 -14.67 -19.33 6.62
C LEU A 28 -14.37 -18.02 7.35
N ALA A 29 -14.40 -18.01 8.69
CA ALA A 29 -14.20 -16.78 9.46
C ALA A 29 -12.79 -16.18 9.27
N PRO A 30 -11.68 -16.94 9.30
CA PRO A 30 -10.36 -16.43 8.96
C PRO A 30 -10.27 -15.88 7.54
N ILE A 31 -10.88 -16.54 6.55
CA ILE A 31 -10.88 -16.08 5.15
C ILE A 31 -11.61 -14.73 5.04
N ALA A 32 -12.79 -14.62 5.65
CA ALA A 32 -13.54 -13.37 5.70
C ALA A 32 -12.73 -12.26 6.39
N ALA A 33 -12.09 -12.55 7.51
CA ALA A 33 -11.24 -11.60 8.23
C ALA A 33 -10.05 -11.12 7.38
N MET A 34 -9.38 -12.03 6.66
CA MET A 34 -8.29 -11.68 5.74
C MET A 34 -8.75 -10.73 4.63
N ILE A 35 -9.93 -10.99 4.04
CA ILE A 35 -10.51 -10.13 2.99
C ILE A 35 -10.80 -8.74 3.55
N VAL A 36 -11.45 -8.65 4.72
CA VAL A 36 -11.77 -7.36 5.36
C VAL A 36 -10.48 -6.60 5.70
N GLN A 37 -9.49 -7.28 6.28
CA GLN A 37 -8.19 -6.67 6.59
C GLN A 37 -7.50 -6.12 5.34
N MET A 38 -7.55 -6.86 4.22
CA MET A 38 -7.01 -6.41 2.94
C MET A 38 -7.77 -5.18 2.40
N MET A 39 -9.10 -5.15 2.52
CA MET A 39 -9.90 -3.99 2.13
C MET A 39 -9.52 -2.74 2.94
N ILE A 40 -9.39 -2.86 4.27
CA ILE A 40 -9.00 -1.75 5.15
C ILE A 40 -7.59 -1.24 4.79
N SER A 41 -6.64 -2.15 4.54
CA SER A 41 -5.28 -1.81 4.11
C SER A 41 -5.31 -0.96 2.83
N ARG A 42 -6.07 -1.39 1.80
CA ARG A 42 -6.20 -0.66 0.54
C ARG A 42 -6.79 0.74 0.72
N THR A 43 -7.82 0.89 1.56
CA THR A 43 -8.41 2.21 1.85
C THR A 43 -7.41 3.15 2.52
N ARG A 44 -6.55 2.63 3.42
CA ARG A 44 -5.48 3.42 4.03
C ARG A 44 -4.42 3.86 3.02
N GLU A 45 -4.03 3.00 2.09
CA GLU A 45 -3.08 3.35 1.02
C GLU A 45 -3.62 4.47 0.12
N TYR A 46 -4.88 4.40 -0.31
CA TYR A 46 -5.49 5.48 -1.09
C TYR A 46 -5.61 6.80 -0.32
N ALA A 47 -5.93 6.72 0.98
CA ALA A 47 -5.97 7.92 1.83
C ALA A 47 -4.57 8.54 1.97
N ALA A 48 -3.52 7.72 2.09
CA ALA A 48 -2.14 8.19 2.13
C ALA A 48 -1.72 8.85 0.80
N ASP A 49 -2.06 8.24 -0.34
CA ASP A 49 -1.78 8.81 -1.66
C ASP A 49 -2.47 10.15 -1.87
N ARG A 50 -3.75 10.22 -1.50
CA ARG A 50 -4.53 11.46 -1.57
C ARG A 50 -3.93 12.54 -0.67
N GLY A 51 -3.64 12.21 0.59
CA GLY A 51 -3.03 13.16 1.52
C GLY A 51 -1.65 13.64 1.05
N GLY A 52 -0.83 12.75 0.49
CA GLY A 52 0.45 13.11 -0.13
C GLY A 52 0.28 14.03 -1.33
N ALA A 53 -0.68 13.75 -2.20
CA ALA A 53 -1.01 14.59 -3.35
C ALA A 53 -1.56 15.97 -2.94
N GLU A 54 -2.39 16.03 -1.89
CA GLU A 54 -2.91 17.28 -1.31
C GLU A 54 -1.77 18.15 -0.73
N ILE A 55 -0.83 17.54 -0.01
CA ILE A 55 0.34 18.24 0.54
C ILE A 55 1.25 18.75 -0.60
N CYS A 56 1.48 17.94 -1.63
CA CYS A 56 2.30 18.33 -2.78
C CYS A 56 1.61 19.32 -3.72
N GLY A 57 0.28 19.42 -3.66
CA GLY A 57 -0.55 20.22 -4.57
C GLY A 57 -0.65 19.68 -6.00
N GLU A 58 0.10 18.63 -6.35
CA GLU A 58 0.22 18.11 -7.71
C GLU A 58 0.09 16.58 -7.75
N PRO A 59 -1.15 16.04 -7.84
CA PRO A 59 -1.38 14.60 -7.82
C PRO A 59 -0.70 13.85 -8.99
N MET A 60 -0.55 14.52 -10.14
CA MET A 60 0.09 13.93 -11.31
C MET A 60 1.59 13.68 -11.13
N TRP A 61 2.27 14.42 -10.26
CA TRP A 61 3.68 14.18 -9.94
C TRP A 61 3.83 12.88 -9.15
N LEU A 62 2.96 12.65 -8.18
CA LEU A 62 2.94 11.41 -7.41
C LEU A 62 2.60 10.20 -8.30
N ALA A 63 1.61 10.35 -9.20
CA ALA A 63 1.27 9.31 -10.18
C ALA A 63 2.47 8.96 -11.09
N SER A 64 3.22 9.96 -11.55
CA SER A 64 4.43 9.77 -12.37
C SER A 64 5.55 9.10 -11.56
N ALA A 65 5.73 9.48 -10.30
CA ALA A 65 6.72 8.87 -9.41
C ALA A 65 6.41 7.39 -9.17
N LEU A 66 5.16 7.04 -8.85
CA LEU A 66 4.73 5.66 -8.66
C LEU A 66 4.95 4.83 -9.92
N ALA A 67 4.59 5.34 -11.10
CA ALA A 67 4.82 4.64 -12.36
C ALA A 67 6.32 4.35 -12.62
N LYS A 68 7.20 5.28 -12.27
CA LYS A 68 8.66 5.10 -12.40
C LYS A 68 9.21 4.07 -11.42
N ILE A 69 8.74 4.07 -10.18
CA ILE A 69 9.15 3.12 -9.14
C ILE A 69 8.69 1.71 -9.51
N ASP A 70 7.43 1.58 -9.92
CA ASP A 70 6.83 0.31 -10.34
C ASP A 70 7.57 -0.30 -11.53
N ALA A 71 7.82 0.50 -12.57
CA ALA A 71 8.63 0.08 -13.71
C ALA A 71 10.09 -0.25 -13.33
N ALA A 72 10.63 0.37 -12.29
CA ALA A 72 11.99 0.07 -11.83
C ALA A 72 12.07 -1.27 -11.10
N ALA A 73 11.09 -1.60 -10.27
CA ALA A 73 11.17 -2.80 -9.46
C ALA A 73 10.86 -4.08 -10.20
N HIS A 74 9.99 -4.05 -11.21
CA HIS A 74 9.74 -5.23 -12.04
C HIS A 74 10.93 -5.60 -12.95
N ARG A 75 11.99 -4.79 -13.02
CA ARG A 75 13.19 -5.09 -13.82
C ARG A 75 14.11 -6.11 -13.18
N ILE A 76 14.16 -6.18 -11.84
CA ILE A 76 15.05 -7.08 -11.12
C ILE A 76 14.19 -7.84 -10.12
N PRO A 77 13.98 -9.16 -10.31
CA PRO A 77 13.26 -9.98 -9.35
C PRO A 77 13.89 -9.85 -7.96
N ASN A 78 13.04 -9.67 -6.95
CA ASN A 78 13.49 -9.63 -5.56
C ASN A 78 13.41 -11.03 -4.96
N ASP A 79 14.49 -11.80 -5.12
CA ASP A 79 14.56 -13.18 -4.64
C ASP A 79 14.28 -13.32 -3.14
N ASP A 80 14.60 -12.30 -2.34
CA ASP A 80 14.33 -12.30 -0.89
C ASP A 80 12.83 -12.19 -0.61
N ALA A 81 12.13 -11.32 -1.34
CA ALA A 81 10.69 -11.18 -1.24
C ALA A 81 9.95 -12.40 -1.79
N GLU A 82 10.44 -13.01 -2.87
CA GLU A 82 9.90 -14.26 -3.43
C GLU A 82 10.04 -15.45 -2.45
N ARG A 83 11.12 -15.48 -1.66
CA ARG A 83 11.29 -16.51 -0.61
C ARG A 83 10.43 -16.23 0.62
N ASN A 84 10.01 -14.99 0.85
CA ASN A 84 9.16 -14.62 1.97
C ASN A 84 8.03 -13.66 1.55
N PRO A 85 6.98 -14.17 0.86
CA PRO A 85 5.87 -13.35 0.38
C PRO A 85 5.13 -12.58 1.47
N ALA A 86 5.19 -13.06 2.72
CA ALA A 86 4.62 -12.38 3.86
C ALA A 86 5.24 -11.00 4.12
N THR A 87 6.42 -10.69 3.56
CA THR A 87 7.08 -9.38 3.70
C THR A 87 6.62 -8.35 2.66
N ALA A 88 5.81 -8.74 1.66
CA ALA A 88 5.38 -7.87 0.58
C ALA A 88 4.70 -6.56 1.06
N HIS A 89 4.04 -6.60 2.21
CA HIS A 89 3.40 -5.43 2.84
C HIS A 89 4.36 -4.33 3.30
N MET A 90 5.66 -4.64 3.45
CA MET A 90 6.69 -3.67 3.84
C MET A 90 7.20 -2.82 2.66
N PHE A 91 6.83 -3.17 1.43
CA PHE A 91 7.26 -2.49 0.22
C PHE A 91 6.18 -1.52 -0.29
N ILE A 92 6.60 -0.43 -0.94
CA ILE A 92 5.70 0.59 -1.52
C ILE A 92 4.94 0.06 -2.74
N ILE A 93 5.57 -0.90 -3.43
CA ILE A 93 5.14 -1.55 -4.66
C ILE A 93 5.31 -3.05 -4.45
N ASN A 94 4.47 -3.86 -5.08
CA ASN A 94 4.54 -5.30 -4.93
C ASN A 94 5.89 -5.82 -5.46
N PRO A 95 6.76 -6.40 -4.62
CA PRO A 95 8.07 -6.89 -5.04
C PRO A 95 8.01 -8.26 -5.74
N LEU A 96 6.83 -8.89 -5.75
CA LEU A 96 6.62 -10.24 -6.29
C LEU A 96 6.40 -10.17 -7.80
N SER A 97 7.16 -10.98 -8.53
CA SER A 97 7.16 -11.05 -10.00
C SER A 97 5.89 -11.65 -10.60
N GLY A 98 4.97 -12.15 -9.77
CA GLY A 98 3.74 -12.82 -10.22
C GLY A 98 3.97 -14.20 -10.85
N MET A 99 5.20 -14.72 -10.87
CA MET A 99 5.52 -16.07 -11.36
C MET A 99 4.92 -17.19 -10.49
N ARG A 100 4.53 -16.85 -9.26
CA ARG A 100 3.85 -17.73 -8.31
C ARG A 100 2.52 -17.11 -7.88
N MET A 101 1.62 -17.90 -7.30
CA MET A 101 0.34 -17.45 -6.71
C MET A 101 0.52 -16.51 -5.48
N ASP A 102 1.70 -15.92 -5.33
CA ASP A 102 2.18 -15.20 -4.16
C ASP A 102 1.59 -13.79 -4.06
N ASN A 103 0.94 -13.30 -5.13
CA ASN A 103 0.18 -12.06 -5.16
C ASN A 103 -0.98 -12.04 -4.15
N LEU A 104 -1.41 -13.20 -3.63
CA LEU A 104 -2.43 -13.29 -2.58
C LEU A 104 -2.00 -12.68 -1.25
N PHE A 105 -0.68 -12.57 -1.00
CA PHE A 105 -0.12 -11.95 0.20
C PHE A 105 0.22 -10.46 0.01
N SER A 106 -0.02 -9.90 -1.18
CA SER A 106 0.09 -8.45 -1.39
C SER A 106 -1.06 -7.74 -0.69
N THR A 107 -0.76 -7.09 0.43
CA THR A 107 -1.73 -6.28 1.19
C THR A 107 -1.93 -4.88 0.60
N HIS A 108 -1.18 -4.55 -0.47
CA HIS A 108 -1.26 -3.28 -1.17
C HIS A 108 -2.18 -3.38 -2.39
N PRO A 109 -2.94 -2.31 -2.72
CA PRO A 109 -3.61 -2.24 -4.00
C PRO A 109 -2.58 -2.22 -5.12
N ALA A 110 -2.92 -2.81 -6.28
CA ALA A 110 -2.07 -2.74 -7.45
C ALA A 110 -1.69 -1.28 -7.79
N THR A 111 -0.44 -1.06 -8.19
CA THR A 111 0.11 0.28 -8.42
C THR A 111 -0.71 1.04 -9.46
N GLU A 112 -1.24 0.35 -10.46
CA GLU A 112 -2.11 0.88 -11.51
C GLU A 112 -3.38 1.49 -10.94
N ASN A 113 -4.00 0.86 -9.94
CA ASN A 113 -5.21 1.37 -9.31
C ASN A 113 -4.94 2.65 -8.54
N ARG A 114 -3.77 2.74 -7.88
CA ARG A 114 -3.33 3.96 -7.18
C ARG A 114 -3.07 5.10 -8.16
N ILE A 115 -2.39 4.80 -9.28
CA ILE A 115 -2.17 5.77 -10.37
C ILE A 115 -3.51 6.24 -10.94
N ALA A 116 -4.46 5.34 -11.17
CA ALA A 116 -5.79 5.68 -11.66
C ALA A 116 -6.56 6.59 -10.68
N ALA A 117 -6.50 6.28 -9.38
CA ALA A 117 -7.11 7.11 -8.33
C ALA A 117 -6.48 8.52 -8.28
N LEU A 118 -5.16 8.63 -8.38
CA LEU A 118 -4.46 9.92 -8.44
C LEU A 118 -4.80 10.74 -9.68
N ARG A 119 -4.96 10.09 -10.83
CA ARG A 119 -5.42 10.75 -12.07
C ARG A 119 -6.85 11.24 -11.94
N ALA A 120 -7.74 10.44 -11.36
CA ALA A 120 -9.12 10.86 -11.08
C ALA A 120 -9.15 12.06 -10.13
N PHE A 121 -8.32 12.04 -9.08
CA PHE A 121 -8.18 13.15 -8.15
C PHE A 121 -7.62 14.41 -8.80
N ALA A 122 -6.65 14.29 -9.71
CA ALA A 122 -6.15 15.42 -10.50
C ALA A 122 -7.25 16.06 -11.35
N ASN A 123 -8.13 15.26 -11.96
CA ASN A 123 -9.26 15.77 -12.73
C ASN A 123 -10.29 16.50 -11.85
N GLU A 124 -10.53 15.99 -10.63
CA GLU A 124 -11.39 16.64 -9.63
C GLU A 124 -10.84 18.00 -9.20
N ILE A 125 -9.53 18.07 -8.90
CA ILE A 125 -8.83 19.33 -8.58
C ILE A 125 -8.85 20.30 -9.77
N GLY A 126 -8.56 19.81 -10.97
CA GLY A 126 -8.55 20.62 -12.20
C GLY A 126 -9.93 21.16 -12.58
N GLY A 127 -10.99 20.39 -12.34
CA GLY A 127 -12.38 20.79 -12.60
C GLY A 127 -12.98 21.69 -11.52
N SER A 128 -12.52 21.56 -10.27
CA SER A 128 -13.00 22.39 -9.14
C SER A 128 -12.39 23.80 -9.09
N GLY A 129 -11.45 24.12 -9.99
CA GLY A 129 -10.75 25.40 -9.98
C GLY A 129 -9.84 25.57 -8.76
N TYR A 130 -9.56 24.47 -8.03
CA TYR A 130 -8.56 24.45 -6.97
C TYR A 130 -7.20 24.77 -7.59
N ARG A 131 -6.80 26.05 -7.52
CA ARG A 131 -5.41 26.45 -7.72
C ARG A 131 -4.66 25.94 -6.51
N ALA A 132 -3.95 24.83 -6.68
CA ALA A 132 -2.85 24.49 -5.79
C ALA A 132 -2.07 25.78 -5.51
N SER A 133 -1.86 26.10 -4.23
CA SER A 133 -1.11 27.28 -3.86
C SER A 133 0.19 27.26 -4.68
N PRO A 134 0.57 28.37 -5.35
CA PRO A 134 1.78 28.37 -6.14
C PRO A 134 2.90 27.90 -5.22
N THR A 135 3.42 26.70 -5.46
CA THR A 135 4.62 26.24 -4.78
C THR A 135 5.61 27.37 -4.95
N PRO A 136 6.25 27.88 -3.88
CA PRO A 136 7.42 28.71 -4.06
C PRO A 136 8.32 27.89 -4.98
N ARG A 137 8.58 28.38 -6.21
CA ARG A 137 9.63 27.81 -7.06
C ARG A 137 10.79 27.63 -6.11
N ALA A 138 11.21 26.38 -5.88
CA ALA A 138 12.36 26.11 -5.05
C ALA A 138 13.51 26.85 -5.72
N GLY A 139 13.78 28.07 -5.27
CA GLY A 139 15.01 28.77 -5.58
C GLY A 139 16.10 27.80 -5.18
N ALA A 140 17.05 27.57 -6.08
CA ALA A 140 18.20 26.73 -5.82
C ALA A 140 18.66 26.95 -4.37
N PRO A 141 18.79 25.91 -3.54
CA PRO A 141 19.10 26.10 -2.14
C PRO A 141 20.46 26.77 -2.06
N ARG A 142 20.49 28.08 -1.78
CA ARG A 142 21.67 28.75 -1.26
C ARG A 142 21.79 28.32 0.19
N GLY A 143 22.24 27.08 0.38
CA GLY A 143 22.69 26.61 1.69
C GLY A 143 23.91 27.43 2.13
N PRO A 144 24.18 27.51 3.44
CA PRO A 144 25.32 28.27 4.00
C PRO A 144 26.70 27.67 3.62
N TRP A 145 26.71 26.57 2.87
CA TRP A 145 27.88 25.81 2.45
C TRP A 145 28.15 25.93 0.94
N GLY A 146 27.70 27.03 0.33
CA GLY A 146 28.08 27.38 -1.04
C GLY A 146 29.51 27.91 -1.08
N GLY A 147 30.48 27.01 -1.25
CA GLY A 147 31.86 27.35 -1.61
C GLY A 147 32.88 27.03 -0.52
N ALA A 148 33.33 25.77 -0.45
CA ALA A 148 34.68 25.41 -0.04
C ALA A 148 34.91 23.92 -0.34
N SER A 149 35.96 23.62 -1.09
CA SER A 149 36.55 22.29 -1.23
C SER A 149 36.77 21.64 0.14
N ARG A 150 36.10 20.52 0.43
CA ARG A 150 36.36 19.71 1.62
C ARG A 150 37.59 18.83 1.41
N PRO A 151 38.49 18.66 2.39
CA PRO A 151 39.47 17.60 2.34
C PRO A 151 38.77 16.24 2.53
N ARG A 152 39.25 15.21 1.83
CA ARG A 152 38.81 13.82 2.01
C ARG A 152 39.06 13.38 3.45
N GLY A 153 38.02 12.86 4.10
CA GLY A 153 38.13 12.19 5.39
C GLY A 153 38.65 10.75 5.25
N PRO A 154 38.97 10.08 6.36
CA PRO A 154 39.65 8.77 6.38
C PRO A 154 38.83 7.59 5.85
N TRP A 155 37.62 7.83 5.35
CA TRP A 155 36.71 6.81 4.81
C TRP A 155 36.30 7.04 3.35
N GLY A 156 37.09 7.84 2.60
CA GLY A 156 37.02 7.91 1.13
C GLY A 156 35.96 8.84 0.57
#